data_AF-A0A2N0A3D5-F1
#
_entry.id   AF-A0A2N0A3D5-F1
#
_cell.length_a   1.000
_cell.length_b   1.000
_cell.length_c   1.000
_cell.angle_alpha   90.00
_cell.angle_beta   90.00
_cell.angle_gamma   90.00
#
_symmetry.space_group_name_H-M   'P 1'
#
loop_
_entity.id
_entity.type
_entity.pdbx_description
1 polymer ?
#
loop_
_entity_poly.entity_id
_entity_poly.type
_entity_poly.pdbx_seq_one_letter_code
_entity_poly.pdbx_strand_id
1 'polypeptide(L)'
;MSLQELHKIQTTKSSWQDFVEYSIHTPFYTETKAKTQSLVEAIQLTLFHDYLSTFSPEEKSEFLSSPDALRASAEKFVNILEGVRYSQDGYNKKERSLFLGMLKSLLKEYKVDENGERKDLERYHFYRCIIRFCSDTDYIFRVYEKYKSYLSQGSGV
;
A
#
# COMPACT_ATOMS: atom_id res chain seq x y z
N MET A 1 -16.57 -19.08 -12.87
CA MET A 1 -15.57 -17.99 -12.88
C MET A 1 -15.07 -17.90 -14.30
N SER A 2 -15.05 -16.71 -14.93
CA SER A 2 -14.54 -16.62 -16.30
C SER A 2 -13.00 -16.66 -16.30
N LEU A 3 -12.39 -17.10 -17.39
CA LEU A 3 -10.94 -17.11 -17.55
C LEU A 3 -10.32 -15.70 -17.42
N GLN A 4 -11.05 -14.68 -17.87
CA GLN A 4 -10.64 -13.28 -17.76
C GLN A 4 -10.57 -12.79 -16.30
N GLU A 5 -11.54 -13.19 -15.47
CA GLU A 5 -11.56 -12.87 -14.03
C GLU A 5 -10.39 -13.51 -13.29
N LEU A 6 -10.09 -14.79 -13.59
CA LEU A 6 -8.95 -15.51 -13.03
C LEU A 6 -7.62 -14.87 -13.42
N HIS A 7 -7.48 -14.48 -14.68
CA HIS A 7 -6.28 -13.82 -15.19
C HIS A 7 -6.04 -12.48 -14.49
N LYS A 8 -7.06 -11.63 -14.36
CA LYS A 8 -6.97 -10.34 -13.66
C LYS A 8 -6.49 -10.49 -12.21
N ILE A 9 -6.97 -11.51 -11.49
CA ILE A 9 -6.54 -11.80 -10.11
C ILE A 9 -5.08 -12.22 -10.07
N GLN A 10 -4.67 -13.13 -10.95
CA GLN A 10 -3.28 -13.60 -11.00
C GLN A 10 -2.32 -12.47 -11.35
N THR A 11 -2.67 -11.63 -12.33
CA THR A 11 -1.88 -10.44 -12.69
C THR A 11 -1.77 -9.47 -11.53
N THR A 12 -2.89 -9.14 -10.87
CA THR A 12 -2.88 -8.23 -9.70
C THR A 12 -2.01 -8.79 -8.58
N LYS A 13 -2.12 -10.08 -8.29
CA LYS A 13 -1.32 -10.78 -7.29
C LYS A 13 0.18 -10.69 -7.62
N SER A 14 0.56 -10.99 -8.86
CA SER A 14 1.95 -10.92 -9.33
C SER A 14 2.49 -9.49 -9.20
N SER A 15 1.74 -8.49 -9.67
CA SER A 15 2.16 -7.09 -9.59
C SER A 15 2.38 -6.63 -8.15
N TRP A 16 1.55 -7.09 -7.20
CA TRP A 16 1.77 -6.78 -5.78
C TRP A 16 3.01 -7.49 -5.22
N GLN A 17 3.29 -8.72 -5.64
CA GLN A 17 4.50 -9.43 -5.26
C GLN A 17 5.74 -8.72 -5.78
N ASP A 18 5.75 -8.35 -7.07
CA ASP A 18 6.85 -7.62 -7.71
C ASP A 18 7.08 -6.26 -7.05
N PHE A 19 5.99 -5.53 -6.76
CA PHE A 19 6.07 -4.26 -6.06
C PHE A 19 6.64 -4.40 -4.65
N VAL A 20 6.16 -5.36 -3.86
CA VAL A 20 6.70 -5.60 -2.51
C VAL A 20 8.18 -5.98 -2.58
N GLU A 21 8.57 -6.83 -3.53
CA GLU A 21 9.95 -7.24 -3.72
C GLU A 21 10.85 -6.07 -4.12
N TYR A 22 10.35 -5.16 -4.96
CA TYR A 22 11.03 -3.93 -5.28
C TYR A 22 11.19 -3.04 -4.03
N SER A 23 10.09 -2.74 -3.33
CA SER A 23 10.07 -1.80 -2.20
C SER A 23 11.01 -2.22 -1.07
N ILE A 24 11.10 -3.52 -0.74
CA ILE A 24 12.00 -4.02 0.32
C ILE A 24 13.49 -3.85 -0.01
N HIS A 25 13.85 -3.71 -1.29
CA HIS A 25 15.23 -3.52 -1.74
C HIS A 25 15.57 -2.06 -2.03
N THR A 26 14.64 -1.13 -1.81
CA THR A 26 14.92 0.29 -2.04
C THR A 26 15.87 0.87 -0.97
N PRO A 27 16.74 1.82 -1.35
CA PRO A 27 17.54 2.57 -0.37
C PRO A 27 16.66 3.28 0.66
N PHE A 28 15.53 3.85 0.21
CA PHE A 28 14.58 4.55 1.08
C PHE A 28 14.03 3.63 2.18
N TYR A 29 13.61 2.41 1.84
CA TYR A 29 13.14 1.45 2.84
C TYR A 29 14.24 1.05 3.83
N THR A 30 15.45 0.80 3.33
CA THR A 30 16.61 0.43 4.16
C THR A 30 16.93 1.52 5.18
N GLU A 31 17.00 2.78 4.72
CA GLU A 31 17.22 3.95 5.58
C GLU A 31 16.10 4.12 6.61
N THR A 32 14.85 4.06 6.16
CA THR A 32 13.69 4.28 7.02
C THR A 32 13.56 3.19 8.09
N LYS A 33 13.84 1.94 7.74
CA LYS A 33 13.85 0.81 8.68
C LYS A 33 14.92 0.99 9.76
N ALA A 34 16.11 1.47 9.38
CA ALA A 34 17.18 1.79 10.34
C ALA A 34 16.81 2.96 11.26
N LYS A 35 16.23 4.03 10.71
CA LYS A 35 15.90 5.26 11.46
C LYS A 35 14.70 5.12 12.38
N THR A 36 13.64 4.44 11.94
CA THR A 36 12.40 4.30 12.72
C THR A 36 12.43 3.14 13.73
N GLN A 37 13.31 2.16 13.52
CA GLN A 37 13.35 0.90 14.29
C GLN A 37 11.98 0.18 14.35
N SER A 38 11.07 0.49 13.43
CA SER A 38 9.70 0.00 13.39
C SER A 38 9.39 -0.51 12.00
N LEU A 39 9.27 -1.83 11.87
CA LEU A 39 8.98 -2.49 10.59
C LEU A 39 7.73 -1.91 9.93
N VAL A 40 6.65 -1.75 10.71
CA VAL A 40 5.37 -1.25 10.18
C VAL A 40 5.47 0.20 9.75
N GLU A 41 6.22 1.02 10.49
CA GLU A 41 6.41 2.43 10.15
C GLU A 41 7.28 2.60 8.91
N ALA A 42 8.37 1.85 8.80
CA ALA A 42 9.20 1.83 7.60
C ALA A 42 8.40 1.46 6.35
N ILE A 43 7.58 0.42 6.44
CA ILE A 43 6.68 0.00 5.36
C ILE A 43 5.69 1.11 5.01
N GLN A 44 5.05 1.72 6.01
CA GLN A 44 4.10 2.82 5.80
C GLN A 44 4.73 3.98 5.03
N LEU A 45 5.91 4.42 5.48
CA LEU A 45 6.65 5.52 4.88
C LEU A 45 7.12 5.18 3.46
N THR A 46 7.62 3.96 3.22
CA THR A 46 8.00 3.50 1.87
C THR A 46 6.81 3.47 0.92
N LEU A 47 5.66 2.94 1.35
CA LEU A 47 4.46 2.94 0.51
C LEU A 47 3.99 4.35 0.15
N PHE A 48 4.08 5.28 1.10
CA PHE A 48 3.73 6.68 0.84
C PHE A 48 4.75 7.38 -0.06
N HIS A 49 6.03 7.08 0.11
CA HIS A 49 7.10 7.54 -0.78
C HIS A 49 6.88 7.05 -2.23
N ASP A 50 6.61 5.76 -2.39
CA ASP A 50 6.35 5.14 -3.69
C ASP A 50 5.06 5.70 -4.31
N TYR A 51 4.01 5.94 -3.51
CA TYR A 51 2.80 6.64 -3.95
C TYR A 51 3.13 8.05 -4.45
N LEU A 52 3.89 8.85 -3.70
CA LEU A 52 4.31 10.18 -4.16
C LEU A 52 5.18 10.08 -5.42
N SER A 53 5.94 9.00 -5.61
CA SER A 53 6.83 8.83 -6.76
C SER A 53 6.10 8.86 -8.11
N THR A 54 4.81 8.49 -8.14
CA THR A 54 3.99 8.42 -9.36
C THR A 54 3.51 9.78 -9.88
N PHE A 55 3.67 10.83 -9.09
CA PHE A 55 3.23 12.19 -9.41
C PHE A 55 4.37 13.05 -9.95
N SER A 56 4.04 14.16 -10.58
CA SER A 56 5.05 15.14 -11.01
C SER A 56 5.72 15.81 -9.80
N PRO A 57 6.91 16.42 -9.94
CA PRO A 57 7.54 17.18 -8.87
C PRO A 57 6.67 18.31 -8.32
N GLU A 58 5.90 18.98 -9.19
CA GLU A 58 4.98 20.06 -8.84
C GLU A 58 3.84 19.53 -7.96
N GLU A 59 3.19 18.43 -8.37
CA GLU A 59 2.13 17.77 -7.60
C GLU A 59 2.64 17.30 -6.23
N LYS A 60 3.84 16.72 -6.17
CA LYS A 60 4.46 16.33 -4.88
C LYS A 60 4.65 17.53 -3.97
N SER A 61 5.17 18.64 -4.51
CA SER A 61 5.37 19.87 -3.73
C SER A 61 4.05 20.42 -3.20
N GLU A 62 3.00 20.41 -4.03
CA GLU A 62 1.65 20.79 -3.65
C GLU A 62 1.11 19.88 -2.53
N PHE A 63 1.20 18.56 -2.68
CA PHE A 63 0.70 17.62 -1.67
C PHE A 63 1.44 17.72 -0.33
N LEU A 64 2.74 18.02 -0.36
CA LEU A 64 3.55 18.19 0.84
C LEU A 64 3.29 19.54 1.54
N SER A 65 2.84 20.56 0.80
CA SER A 65 2.52 21.89 1.33
C SER A 65 1.04 22.08 1.67
N SER A 66 0.14 21.31 1.06
CA SER A 66 -1.32 21.40 1.23
C SER A 66 -1.93 20.03 1.61
N PRO A 67 -2.27 19.82 2.90
CA PRO A 67 -2.95 18.61 3.35
C PRO A 67 -4.28 18.35 2.64
N ASP A 68 -5.01 19.41 2.27
CA ASP A 68 -6.29 19.31 1.56
C ASP A 68 -6.11 18.82 0.12
N ALA A 69 -5.06 19.27 -0.57
CA ALA A 69 -4.73 18.79 -1.91
C ALA A 69 -4.39 17.29 -1.90
N LEU A 70 -3.60 16.86 -0.92
CA LEU A 70 -3.31 15.45 -0.73
C LEU A 70 -4.58 14.65 -0.42
N ARG A 71 -5.43 15.13 0.50
CA ARG A 71 -6.67 14.43 0.87
C ARG A 71 -7.57 14.24 -0.36
N ALA A 72 -7.75 15.28 -1.18
CA ALA A 72 -8.51 15.19 -2.42
C ALA A 72 -7.91 14.18 -3.41
N SER A 73 -6.58 14.10 -3.51
CA SER A 73 -5.89 13.10 -4.34
C SER A 73 -6.08 11.67 -3.80
N ALA A 74 -5.92 11.48 -2.49
CA ALA A 74 -6.09 10.21 -1.80
C ALA A 74 -7.53 9.68 -1.91
N GLU A 75 -8.53 10.56 -1.78
CA GLU A 75 -9.94 10.22 -2.01
C GLU A 75 -10.16 9.74 -3.44
N LYS A 76 -9.65 10.46 -4.46
CA LYS A 76 -9.73 10.01 -5.85
C LYS A 76 -9.06 8.66 -6.07
N PHE A 77 -7.88 8.45 -5.49
CA PHE A 77 -7.16 7.18 -5.57
C PHE A 77 -7.97 6.02 -4.97
N VAL A 78 -8.46 6.18 -3.74
CA VAL A 78 -9.29 5.18 -3.08
C VAL A 78 -10.58 4.95 -3.88
N ASN A 79 -11.23 6.01 -4.38
CA ASN A 79 -12.46 5.94 -5.19
C ASN A 79 -12.26 5.24 -6.53
N ILE A 80 -11.13 5.45 -7.22
CA ILE A 80 -10.79 4.71 -8.44
C ILE A 80 -10.67 3.22 -8.11
N LEU A 81 -10.00 2.89 -7.01
CA LEU A 81 -9.90 1.52 -6.52
C LEU A 81 -11.23 0.99 -5.99
N GLU A 82 -12.13 1.85 -5.52
CA GLU A 82 -13.51 1.49 -5.16
C GLU A 82 -14.37 1.24 -6.38
N GLY A 83 -14.17 1.93 -7.49
CA GLY A 83 -14.83 1.63 -8.77
C GLY A 83 -14.47 0.23 -9.30
N VAL A 84 -13.37 -0.35 -8.81
CA VAL A 84 -12.98 -1.75 -9.05
C VAL A 84 -13.57 -2.71 -7.98
N ARG A 85 -14.13 -2.18 -6.88
CA ARG A 85 -14.78 -2.93 -5.76
C ARG A 85 -16.31 -2.84 -5.79
N TYR A 86 -16.86 -1.78 -6.36
CA TYR A 86 -18.27 -1.45 -6.57
C TYR A 86 -18.36 -0.97 -8.02
N SER A 87 -19.10 -1.70 -8.88
CA SER A 87 -19.30 -1.20 -10.24
C SER A 87 -20.20 0.03 -10.17
N GLN A 88 -20.24 0.84 -11.24
CA GLN A 88 -21.27 1.89 -11.34
C GLN A 88 -22.70 1.31 -11.28
N ASP A 89 -22.86 0.00 -11.52
CA ASP A 89 -24.12 -0.75 -11.38
C ASP A 89 -24.41 -1.22 -9.94
N GLY A 90 -23.53 -0.92 -8.97
CA GLY A 90 -23.70 -1.21 -7.55
C GLY A 90 -22.75 -2.27 -6.97
N TYR A 91 -23.18 -2.91 -5.87
CA TYR A 91 -22.37 -3.87 -5.10
C TYR A 91 -22.09 -5.15 -5.90
N ASN A 92 -20.86 -5.28 -6.46
CA ASN A 92 -20.43 -6.50 -7.12
C ASN A 92 -19.91 -7.54 -6.12
N LYS A 93 -20.85 -8.32 -5.55
CA LYS A 93 -20.56 -9.39 -4.57
C LYS A 93 -19.50 -10.39 -5.06
N LYS A 94 -19.46 -10.66 -6.37
CA LYS A 94 -18.57 -11.68 -6.96
C LYS A 94 -17.14 -11.16 -7.05
N GLU A 95 -16.91 -9.99 -7.63
CA GLU A 95 -15.58 -9.38 -7.70
C GLU A 95 -15.00 -9.10 -6.32
N ARG A 96 -15.84 -8.63 -5.38
CA ARG A 96 -15.42 -8.47 -3.98
C ARG A 96 -15.00 -9.80 -3.35
N SER A 97 -15.76 -10.87 -3.53
CA SER A 97 -15.40 -12.19 -3.00
C SER A 97 -14.08 -12.70 -3.61
N LEU A 98 -13.84 -12.43 -4.88
CA LEU A 98 -12.62 -12.80 -5.58
C LEU A 98 -11.41 -12.01 -5.09
N PHE A 99 -11.53 -10.69 -4.99
CA PHE A 99 -10.50 -9.82 -4.44
C PHE A 99 -10.18 -10.19 -2.99
N LEU A 100 -11.19 -10.40 -2.15
CA LEU A 100 -10.99 -10.90 -0.78
C LEU A 100 -10.35 -12.29 -0.75
N GLY A 101 -10.65 -13.16 -1.70
CA GLY A 101 -10.00 -14.45 -1.87
C GLY A 101 -8.51 -14.31 -2.18
N MET A 102 -8.15 -13.40 -3.10
CA MET A 102 -6.75 -13.05 -3.42
C MET A 102 -6.01 -12.52 -2.18
N LEU A 103 -6.61 -11.57 -1.45
CA LEU A 103 -6.02 -11.03 -0.22
C LEU A 103 -5.81 -12.11 0.84
N LYS A 104 -6.79 -13.00 1.01
CA LYS A 104 -6.68 -14.14 1.93
C LYS A 104 -5.57 -15.11 1.48
N SER A 105 -5.43 -15.39 0.19
CA SER A 105 -4.37 -16.26 -0.33
C SER A 105 -3.00 -15.66 -0.08
N LEU A 106 -2.80 -14.39 -0.46
CA LEU A 106 -1.56 -13.64 -0.20
C LEU A 106 -1.23 -13.66 1.29
N LEU A 107 -2.16 -13.24 2.15
CA LEU A 107 -1.90 -13.22 3.59
C LEU A 107 -1.68 -14.62 4.18
N LYS A 108 -2.25 -15.68 3.59
CA LYS A 108 -2.07 -17.07 4.02
C LYS A 108 -0.71 -17.62 3.61
N GLU A 109 -0.24 -17.30 2.40
CA GLU A 109 1.08 -17.70 1.89
C GLU A 109 2.23 -17.22 2.79
N TYR A 110 2.02 -16.09 3.48
CA TYR A 110 2.96 -15.52 4.43
C TYR A 110 2.47 -15.64 5.89
N LYS A 111 1.44 -16.45 6.16
CA LYS A 111 0.98 -16.74 7.52
C LYS A 111 1.83 -17.85 8.13
N VAL A 112 1.90 -17.81 9.45
CA VAL A 112 2.54 -18.78 10.36
C VAL A 112 2.43 -20.23 9.86
N ASP A 113 3.55 -20.94 9.85
CA ASP A 113 3.59 -22.37 9.56
C ASP A 113 2.99 -23.22 10.71
N GLU A 114 2.95 -24.54 10.52
CA GLU A 114 2.38 -25.49 11.50
C GLU A 114 3.13 -25.52 12.84
N ASN A 115 4.34 -24.94 12.90
CA ASN A 115 5.20 -24.86 14.09
C ASN A 115 5.14 -23.52 14.80
N GLY A 116 4.34 -22.56 14.32
CA GLY A 116 4.26 -21.23 14.94
C GLY A 116 5.29 -20.22 14.39
N GLU A 117 6.12 -20.61 13.43
CA GLU A 117 7.18 -19.77 12.86
C GLU A 117 6.65 -19.03 11.61
N ARG A 118 6.91 -17.71 11.53
CA ARG A 118 6.53 -16.90 10.37
C ARG A 118 7.67 -16.88 9.37
N LYS A 119 7.48 -17.52 8.20
CA LYS A 119 8.49 -17.54 7.12
C LYS A 119 8.88 -16.16 6.61
N ASP A 120 8.01 -15.15 6.70
CA ASP A 120 8.29 -13.82 6.16
C ASP A 120 7.39 -12.71 6.74
N LEU A 121 7.80 -12.18 7.90
CA LEU A 121 7.08 -11.10 8.58
C LEU A 121 7.00 -9.82 7.75
N GLU A 122 8.04 -9.53 6.98
CA GLU A 122 8.21 -8.28 6.25
C GLU A 122 7.21 -8.20 5.10
N ARG A 123 7.16 -9.21 4.23
CA ARG A 123 6.20 -9.26 3.12
C ARG A 123 4.76 -9.29 3.63
N TYR A 124 4.48 -10.02 4.70
CA TYR A 124 3.17 -10.02 5.35
C TYR A 124 2.71 -8.60 5.77
N HIS A 125 3.59 -7.84 6.43
CA HIS A 125 3.27 -6.49 6.87
C HIS A 125 3.14 -5.51 5.69
N PHE A 126 3.90 -5.71 4.61
CA PHE A 126 3.75 -4.96 3.36
C PHE A 126 2.34 -5.15 2.78
N TYR A 127 1.89 -6.38 2.57
CA TYR A 127 0.55 -6.62 2.02
C TYR A 127 -0.55 -6.04 2.91
N ARG A 128 -0.42 -6.13 4.24
CA ARG A 128 -1.38 -5.49 5.15
C ARG A 128 -1.42 -3.97 4.98
N CYS A 129 -0.28 -3.35 4.79
CA CYS A 129 -0.21 -1.90 4.62
C CYS A 129 -0.73 -1.49 3.23
N ILE A 130 -0.43 -2.23 2.16
CA ILE A 130 -0.99 -2.01 0.82
C ILE A 130 -2.51 -2.07 0.87
N ILE A 131 -3.08 -3.11 1.49
CA ILE A 131 -4.54 -3.25 1.61
C ILE A 131 -5.15 -2.01 2.28
N ARG A 132 -4.55 -1.53 3.38
CA ARG A 132 -5.04 -0.33 4.08
C ARG A 132 -4.88 0.93 3.24
N PHE A 133 -3.73 1.10 2.59
CA PHE A 133 -3.46 2.24 1.72
C PHE A 133 -4.45 2.31 0.55
N CYS A 134 -4.85 1.16 0.00
CA CYS A 134 -5.83 1.08 -1.06
C CYS A 134 -7.30 1.23 -0.59
N SER A 135 -7.59 1.22 0.72
CA SER A 135 -8.98 1.11 1.22
C SER A 135 -9.39 2.07 2.31
N ASP A 136 -8.47 2.84 2.87
CA ASP A 136 -8.73 3.75 3.98
C ASP A 136 -7.99 5.08 3.74
N THR A 137 -8.72 6.12 3.34
CA THR A 137 -8.17 7.47 3.12
C THR A 137 -7.56 8.04 4.40
N ASP A 138 -8.15 7.80 5.56
CA ASP A 138 -7.59 8.26 6.84
C ASP A 138 -6.29 7.52 7.17
N TYR A 139 -6.12 6.28 6.70
CA TYR A 139 -4.83 5.61 6.78
C TYR A 139 -3.76 6.32 5.96
N ILE A 140 -4.06 6.71 4.73
CA ILE A 140 -3.13 7.49 3.89
C ILE A 140 -2.76 8.79 4.60
N PHE A 141 -3.75 9.51 5.15
CA PHE A 141 -3.51 10.78 5.83
C PHE A 141 -2.68 10.64 7.12
N ARG A 142 -2.93 9.60 7.93
CA ARG A 142 -2.08 9.30 9.10
C ARG A 142 -0.63 9.01 8.69
N VAL A 143 -0.43 8.32 7.58
CA VAL A 143 0.91 8.03 7.07
C VAL A 143 1.58 9.29 6.52
N TYR A 144 0.83 10.18 5.89
CA TYR A 144 1.32 11.49 5.46
C TYR A 144 1.89 12.32 6.62
N GLU A 145 1.19 12.40 7.75
CA GLU A 145 1.68 13.14 8.92
C GLU A 145 2.99 12.53 9.48
N LYS A 146 3.09 11.20 9.48
CA LYS A 146 4.35 10.51 9.81
C LYS A 146 5.44 10.82 8.80
N TYR A 147 5.12 10.86 7.51
CA TYR A 147 6.06 11.17 6.44
C TYR A 147 6.64 12.58 6.57
N LYS A 148 5.81 13.57 6.87
CA LYS A 148 6.27 14.94 7.17
C LYS A 148 7.19 14.98 8.38
N SER A 149 6.81 14.29 9.45
CA SER A 149 7.63 14.19 10.67
C SER A 149 8.99 13.55 10.37
N TYR A 150 9.00 12.46 9.60
CA TYR A 150 10.21 11.76 9.17
C TYR A 150 11.16 12.67 8.36
N LEU A 151 10.62 13.45 7.41
CA LEU A 151 11.38 14.42 6.63
C LEU A 151 11.98 15.51 7.52
N SER A 152 11.20 16.08 8.45
CA SER A 152 11.69 17.12 9.36
C SER A 152 12.82 16.65 10.29
N GLN A 153 12.84 15.36 10.64
CA GLN A 153 13.93 14.75 11.40
C GLN A 153 15.21 14.55 10.57
N GLY A 154 15.12 14.58 9.24
CA GLY A 154 16.26 14.52 8.32
C GLY A 154 16.83 15.89 7.94
N SER A 155 16.08 16.97 8.13
CA SER A 155 16.49 18.36 7.82
C SER A 155 17.34 19.03 8.91
N GLY A 156 17.98 18.23 9.76
CA GLY A 156 18.93 18.69 10.77
C GLY A 156 20.38 18.54 10.32
N VAL A 157 20.74 19.13 9.17
CA VAL A 157 22.12 19.42 8.74
C VAL A 157 22.13 20.77 8.02
#